data_AF-A0A7K4AKG7-F1
#
_entry.id   AF-A0A7K4AKG7-F1
#
_cell.length_a   1.000
_cell.length_b   1.000
_cell.length_c   1.000
_cell.angle_alpha   90.00
_cell.angle_beta   90.00
_cell.angle_gamma   90.00
#
_symmetry.space_group_name_H-M   'P 1'
#
loop_
_entity.id
_entity.type
_entity.pdbx_description
1 polymer ?
#
loop_
_entity_poly.entity_id
_entity_poly.type
_entity_poly.pdbx_seq_one_letter_code
_entity_poly.pdbx_strand_id
1 'polypeptide(L)'
;MLSDSRLSIVAELIKDHIALDGIDGYCRETGVHSSDFIPIEPADFQGRILAIDGSNVSVCGWSVASINLIRSGYVVYQGRDWKRTVITFNDIFFADPAISADQFEPHLRRLGQNQIRLAEEDLDRLSTYFRELQEYVSIDDAI
;
A
#
# COMPACT_ATOMS: atom_id res chain seq x y z
N MET A 1 -25.34 7.71 6.04
CA MET A 1 -25.01 9.01 5.41
C MET A 1 -25.03 10.08 6.49
N LEU A 2 -23.90 10.72 6.76
CA LEU A 2 -23.86 11.90 7.63
C LEU A 2 -24.52 13.07 6.89
N SER A 3 -25.41 13.81 7.54
CA SER A 3 -26.00 15.01 6.95
C SER A 3 -24.93 16.06 6.70
N ASP A 4 -25.02 16.83 5.61
CA ASP A 4 -24.05 17.87 5.25
C ASP A 4 -23.78 18.86 6.40
N SER A 5 -24.77 19.12 7.25
CA SER A 5 -24.62 19.95 8.45
C SER A 5 -23.67 19.36 9.50
N ARG A 6 -23.61 18.04 9.64
CA ARG A 6 -22.69 17.37 10.56
C ARG A 6 -21.27 17.38 10.01
N LEU A 7 -21.11 17.25 8.69
CA LEU A 7 -19.81 17.36 8.03
C LEU A 7 -19.25 18.79 8.13
N SER A 8 -20.08 19.83 7.99
CA SER A 8 -19.60 21.22 8.14
C SER A 8 -19.16 21.53 9.58
N ILE A 9 -19.89 21.02 10.58
CA ILE A 9 -19.51 21.22 12.00
C ILE A 9 -18.19 20.51 12.31
N VAL A 10 -18.01 19.28 11.81
CA VAL A 10 -16.74 18.55 11.96
C VAL A 10 -15.60 19.26 11.22
N ALA A 11 -15.85 19.80 10.02
CA ALA A 11 -14.85 20.55 9.27
C ALA A 11 -14.42 21.84 9.99
N GLU A 12 -15.35 22.59 10.58
CA GLU A 12 -15.01 23.78 11.38
C GLU A 12 -14.26 23.39 12.67
N LEU A 13 -14.66 22.32 13.37
CA LEU A 13 -13.93 21.82 14.54
C LEU A 13 -12.50 21.36 14.20
N ILE A 14 -12.32 20.73 13.04
CA ILE A 14 -10.99 20.35 12.53
C ILE A 14 -10.19 21.59 12.18
N LYS A 15 -10.78 22.58 11.52
CA LYS A 15 -10.12 23.83 11.13
C LYS A 15 -9.64 24.66 12.33
N ASP A 16 -10.38 24.61 13.44
CA ASP A 16 -10.00 25.27 14.69
C ASP A 16 -8.83 24.57 15.42
N HIS A 17 -8.59 23.28 15.15
CA HIS A 17 -7.53 22.49 15.81
C HIS A 17 -6.36 22.14 14.89
N ILE A 18 -6.56 22.17 13.58
CA ILE A 18 -5.58 21.96 12.54
C ILE A 18 -5.47 23.28 11.78
N ALA A 19 -4.81 24.24 12.42
CA ALA A 19 -4.13 25.25 11.64
C ALA A 19 -3.03 24.51 10.87
N LEU A 20 -3.26 24.25 9.58
CA LEU A 20 -2.16 24.06 8.66
C LEU A 20 -1.45 25.42 8.61
N ASP A 21 -0.64 25.70 9.63
CA ASP A 21 0.43 26.69 9.52
C ASP A 21 1.12 26.29 8.23
N GLY A 22 1.00 27.13 7.21
CA GLY A 22 1.40 26.79 5.85
C GLY A 22 2.85 26.31 5.80
N ILE A 23 3.35 26.02 4.61
CA ILE A 23 4.71 25.49 4.44
C ILE A 23 5.79 26.29 5.22
N ASP A 24 5.56 27.58 5.48
CA ASP A 24 6.38 28.45 6.34
C ASP A 24 6.65 27.92 7.76
N GLY A 25 5.65 27.31 8.43
CA GLY A 25 5.81 26.72 9.76
C GLY A 25 6.70 25.48 9.71
N TYR A 26 6.38 24.58 8.80
CA TYR A 26 7.19 23.39 8.49
C TYR A 26 8.64 23.76 8.13
N CYS A 27 8.84 24.74 7.25
CA CYS A 27 10.15 25.24 6.83
C CYS A 27 10.94 25.82 8.01
N ARG A 28 10.28 26.55 8.92
CA ARG A 28 10.93 27.11 10.12
C ARG A 28 11.36 26.03 11.10
N GLU A 29 10.53 25.02 11.33
CA GLU A 29 10.81 23.94 12.29
C GLU A 29 11.84 22.94 11.76
N THR A 30 11.78 22.63 10.46
CA THR A 30 12.65 21.64 9.84
C THR A 30 13.91 22.25 9.23
N GLY A 31 13.94 23.56 9.01
CA GLY A 31 15.00 24.25 8.27
C GLY A 31 14.96 24.00 6.76
N VAL A 32 13.92 23.32 6.25
CA VAL A 32 13.73 23.10 4.82
C VAL A 32 13.35 24.43 4.16
N HIS A 33 13.98 24.75 3.04
CA HIS A 33 13.70 25.92 2.22
C HIS A 33 13.14 25.52 0.86
N SER A 34 12.41 26.41 0.19
CA SER A 34 11.92 26.16 -1.17
C SER A 34 13.06 25.90 -2.17
N SER A 35 14.24 26.46 -1.91
CA SER A 35 15.48 26.20 -2.65
C SER A 35 16.05 24.78 -2.48
N ASP A 36 15.58 24.03 -1.48
CA ASP A 36 16.03 22.64 -1.26
C ASP A 36 15.31 21.67 -2.21
N PHE A 37 14.22 22.11 -2.84
CA PHE A 37 13.50 21.35 -3.85
C PHE A 37 13.96 21.77 -5.25
N ILE A 38 14.43 20.79 -6.02
CA ILE A 38 14.75 20.97 -7.44
C ILE A 38 13.56 20.44 -8.25
N PRO A 39 12.98 21.23 -9.17
CA PRO A 39 11.93 20.73 -10.05
C PRO A 39 12.49 19.59 -10.92
N ILE A 40 11.81 18.45 -10.90
CA ILE A 40 12.11 17.33 -11.80
C ILE A 40 11.34 17.58 -13.09
N GLU A 41 12.05 18.03 -14.13
CA GLU A 41 11.47 18.18 -15.46
C GLU A 41 11.25 16.79 -16.09
N PRO A 42 10.02 16.47 -16.54
CA PRO A 42 9.73 15.18 -17.16
C PRO A 42 10.56 14.97 -18.44
N ALA A 43 11.56 14.08 -18.38
CA ALA A 43 12.34 13.69 -19.55
C ALA A 43 11.56 12.71 -20.44
N ASP A 44 11.91 12.65 -21.73
CA ASP A 44 11.44 11.58 -22.61
C ASP A 44 12.10 10.26 -22.23
N PHE A 45 11.28 9.34 -21.74
CA PHE A 45 11.69 7.98 -21.45
C PHE A 45 11.01 7.05 -22.45
N GLN A 46 11.81 6.32 -23.23
CA GLN A 46 11.28 5.34 -24.20
C GLN A 46 11.35 3.90 -23.68
N GLY A 47 11.78 3.71 -22.43
CA GLY A 47 11.83 2.39 -21.80
C GLY A 47 10.49 1.92 -21.26
N ARG A 48 10.52 0.76 -20.63
CA ARG A 48 9.38 0.16 -19.93
C ARG A 48 9.40 0.56 -18.45
N ILE A 49 8.30 1.09 -17.95
CA ILE A 49 8.09 1.33 -16.51
C ILE A 49 7.12 0.28 -16.00
N LEU A 50 7.46 -0.36 -14.89
CA LEU A 50 6.62 -1.31 -14.18
C LEU A 50 6.27 -0.67 -12.83
N ALA A 51 4.98 -0.49 -12.56
CA ALA A 51 4.52 -0.08 -11.24
C ALA A 51 3.71 -1.23 -10.63
N ILE A 52 4.12 -1.65 -9.43
CA ILE A 52 3.58 -2.79 -8.70
C ILE A 52 2.82 -2.25 -7.50
N ASP A 53 1.64 -2.80 -7.24
CA ASP A 53 0.86 -2.44 -6.05
C ASP A 53 -0.07 -3.60 -5.65
N GLY A 54 -0.56 -3.55 -4.42
CA GLY A 54 -1.46 -4.52 -3.83
C GLY A 54 -2.57 -3.88 -3.02
N SER A 55 -3.77 -4.44 -3.10
CA SER A 55 -4.93 -4.02 -2.32
C SER A 55 -5.31 -5.09 -1.29
N ASN A 56 -5.77 -4.65 -0.13
CA ASN A 56 -6.31 -5.48 0.94
C ASN A 56 -7.69 -4.97 1.35
N VAL A 57 -8.71 -5.83 1.28
CA VAL A 57 -10.06 -5.52 1.73
C VAL A 57 -10.55 -6.58 2.70
N SER A 58 -10.87 -6.18 3.93
CA SER A 58 -11.51 -7.05 4.91
C SER A 58 -12.92 -7.44 4.44
N VAL A 59 -13.18 -8.73 4.32
CA VAL A 59 -14.48 -9.31 3.92
C VAL A 59 -15.31 -9.65 5.14
N CYS A 60 -14.69 -10.29 6.13
CA CYS A 60 -15.31 -10.71 7.38
C CYS A 60 -14.24 -10.83 8.47
N GLY A 61 -14.59 -10.51 9.71
CA GLY A 61 -13.65 -10.56 10.83
C GLY A 61 -14.29 -11.12 12.10
N TRP A 62 -13.49 -11.87 12.84
CA TRP A 62 -13.73 -12.33 14.21
C TRP A 62 -12.63 -11.78 15.12
N SER A 63 -12.74 -12.01 16.43
CA SER A 63 -11.73 -11.57 17.41
C SER A 63 -10.37 -12.26 17.24
N VAL A 64 -10.33 -13.43 16.61
CA VAL A 64 -9.12 -14.28 16.49
C VAL A 64 -8.68 -14.54 15.05
N ALA A 65 -9.49 -14.16 14.06
CA ALA A 65 -9.17 -14.37 12.65
C ALA A 65 -9.93 -13.38 11.76
N SER A 66 -9.41 -13.10 10.57
CA SER A 66 -10.12 -12.34 9.54
C SER A 66 -9.91 -12.89 8.14
N ILE A 67 -10.93 -12.72 7.29
CA ILE A 67 -10.92 -13.06 5.86
C ILE A 67 -10.72 -11.77 5.09
N ASN A 68 -9.69 -11.75 4.25
CA ASN A 68 -9.32 -10.58 3.47
C ASN A 68 -9.25 -10.96 2.00
N LEU A 69 -9.83 -10.16 1.12
CA LEU A 69 -9.59 -10.26 -0.32
C LEU A 69 -8.32 -9.48 -0.65
N ILE A 70 -7.29 -10.21 -1.07
CA ILE A 70 -6.01 -9.65 -1.49
C ILE A 70 -5.93 -9.68 -3.01
N ARG A 71 -5.52 -8.56 -3.60
CA ARG A 71 -5.15 -8.48 -5.01
C ARG A 71 -3.79 -7.85 -5.13
N SER A 72 -2.96 -8.38 -6.02
CA SER A 72 -1.69 -7.78 -6.37
C SER A 72 -1.42 -7.95 -7.86
N GLY A 73 -0.59 -7.07 -8.39
CA GLY A 73 -0.25 -7.07 -9.79
C GLY A 73 0.59 -5.86 -10.15
N TYR A 74 0.73 -5.64 -11.45
CA TYR A 74 1.52 -4.53 -11.96
C TYR A 74 0.93 -3.94 -13.23
N VAL A 75 1.25 -2.69 -13.47
CA VAL A 75 0.93 -1.97 -14.70
C VAL A 75 2.21 -1.78 -15.52
N VAL A 76 2.08 -1.94 -16.82
CA VAL A 76 3.17 -1.74 -17.78
C VAL A 76 2.94 -0.43 -18.51
N TYR A 77 3.89 0.48 -18.42
CA TYR A 77 3.96 1.67 -19.24
C TYR A 77 5.10 1.56 -20.24
N GLN A 78 4.91 2.12 -21.44
CA GLN A 78 5.99 2.44 -22.37
C GLN A 78 6.12 3.96 -22.41
N GLY A 79 7.21 4.50 -21.88
CA GLY A 79 7.28 5.92 -21.58
C GLY A 79 6.13 6.37 -20.69
N ARG A 80 5.28 7.28 -21.19
CA ARG A 80 4.12 7.82 -20.45
C ARG A 80 2.81 7.08 -20.73
N ASP A 81 2.81 6.19 -21.72
CA ASP A 81 1.59 5.51 -22.12
C ASP A 81 1.38 4.25 -21.32
N TRP A 82 0.23 4.15 -20.66
CA TRP A 82 -0.25 2.88 -20.13
C TRP A 82 -0.44 1.87 -21.28
N LYS A 83 0.03 0.63 -21.08
CA LYS A 83 -0.11 -0.44 -22.07
C LYS A 83 -1.03 -1.55 -21.60
N ARG A 84 -0.85 -2.03 -20.36
CA ARG A 84 -1.69 -3.08 -19.78
C ARG A 84 -1.56 -3.14 -18.27
N THR A 85 -2.52 -3.82 -17.65
CA THR A 85 -2.49 -4.25 -16.24
C THR A 85 -2.42 -5.77 -16.20
N VAL A 86 -1.59 -6.31 -15.31
CA VAL A 86 -1.46 -7.74 -15.04
C VAL A 86 -1.83 -7.97 -13.58
N ILE A 87 -2.74 -8.91 -13.33
CA ILE A 87 -3.11 -9.35 -11.99
C ILE A 87 -2.44 -10.71 -11.76
N THR A 88 -1.57 -10.78 -10.77
CA THR A 88 -0.77 -11.96 -10.43
C THR A 88 -1.38 -12.72 -9.25
N PHE A 89 -2.10 -12.02 -8.38
CA PHE A 89 -2.81 -12.59 -7.24
C PHE A 89 -4.19 -11.95 -7.11
N ASN A 90 -5.21 -12.77 -6.89
CA ASN A 90 -6.59 -12.34 -6.64
C ASN A 90 -7.33 -13.46 -5.91
N ASP A 91 -7.10 -13.55 -4.60
CA ASP A 91 -7.70 -14.58 -3.77
C ASP A 91 -7.88 -14.11 -2.33
N ILE A 92 -8.53 -14.95 -1.54
CA ILE A 92 -8.74 -14.78 -0.13
C ILE A 92 -7.48 -15.16 0.65
N PHE A 93 -7.14 -14.32 1.63
CA PHE A 93 -6.19 -14.62 2.68
C PHE A 93 -6.92 -14.74 4.02
N PHE A 94 -6.67 -15.83 4.74
CA PHE A 94 -7.17 -16.03 6.09
C PHE A 94 -6.10 -15.57 7.09
N ALA A 95 -6.27 -14.35 7.60
CA ALA A 95 -5.42 -13.83 8.66
C ALA A 95 -5.78 -14.54 9.97
N ASP A 96 -5.07 -15.62 10.26
CA ASP A 96 -5.12 -16.36 11.51
C ASP A 96 -3.69 -16.79 11.84
N PRO A 97 -3.14 -16.37 12.99
CA PRO A 97 -1.79 -16.73 13.40
C PRO A 97 -1.52 -18.24 13.39
N ALA A 98 -2.54 -19.08 13.61
CA ALA A 98 -2.38 -20.53 13.67
C ALA A 98 -2.11 -21.18 12.31
N ILE A 99 -2.53 -20.55 11.20
CA ILE A 99 -2.41 -21.12 9.84
C ILE A 99 -1.80 -20.16 8.82
N SER A 100 -1.41 -18.96 9.23
CA SER A 100 -0.83 -17.96 8.34
C SER A 100 0.49 -18.45 7.72
N ALA A 101 1.34 -19.13 8.49
CA ALA A 101 2.61 -19.65 8.01
C ALA A 101 2.46 -20.54 6.76
N ASP A 102 1.47 -21.44 6.76
CA ASP A 102 1.18 -22.34 5.64
C ASP A 102 0.72 -21.59 4.39
N GLN A 103 0.03 -20.45 4.58
CA GLN A 103 -0.37 -19.58 3.47
C GLN A 103 0.81 -18.76 2.91
N PHE A 104 1.76 -18.34 3.76
CA PHE A 104 2.95 -17.60 3.31
C PHE A 104 3.97 -18.50 2.59
N GLU A 105 4.12 -19.75 3.03
CA GLU A 105 5.20 -20.65 2.61
C GLU A 105 5.32 -20.82 1.08
N PRO A 106 4.25 -21.09 0.30
CA PRO A 106 4.37 -21.29 -1.14
C PRO A 106 4.94 -20.06 -1.87
N HIS A 107 4.56 -18.86 -1.42
CA HIS A 107 4.98 -17.60 -2.01
C HIS A 107 6.40 -17.22 -1.59
N LEU A 108 6.80 -17.50 -0.34
CA LEU A 108 8.18 -17.35 0.10
C LEU A 108 9.11 -18.28 -0.68
N ARG A 109 8.74 -19.56 -0.84
CA ARG A 109 9.53 -20.54 -1.59
C ARG A 109 9.74 -20.12 -3.04
N ARG A 110 8.71 -19.54 -3.68
CA ARG A 110 8.83 -18.97 -5.03
C ARG A 110 9.93 -17.91 -5.09
N LEU A 111 10.05 -17.07 -4.06
CA LEU A 111 11.08 -16.03 -3.96
C LEU A 111 12.43 -16.56 -3.43
N GLY A 112 12.61 -17.89 -3.31
CA GLY A 112 13.81 -18.50 -2.75
C GLY A 112 14.00 -18.26 -1.26
N GLN A 113 12.93 -17.91 -0.54
CA GLN A 113 12.90 -17.71 0.91
C GLN A 113 12.21 -18.88 1.60
N ASN A 114 12.69 -19.25 2.78
CA ASN A 114 12.14 -20.36 3.56
C ASN A 114 11.51 -19.93 4.89
N GLN A 115 11.69 -18.66 5.26
CA GLN A 115 11.22 -18.11 6.54
C GLN A 115 10.85 -16.65 6.38
N ILE A 116 9.92 -16.18 7.21
CA ILE A 116 9.59 -14.78 7.37
C ILE A 116 9.62 -14.45 8.87
N ARG A 117 10.15 -13.29 9.22
CA ARG A 117 10.10 -12.76 10.59
C ARG A 117 9.15 -11.58 10.61
N LEU A 118 7.99 -11.77 11.22
CA LEU A 118 7.00 -10.72 11.39
C LEU A 118 7.35 -9.89 12.63
N ALA A 119 7.18 -8.58 12.56
CA ALA A 119 7.42 -7.69 13.70
C ALA A 119 6.23 -7.70 14.68
N GLU A 120 5.02 -7.83 14.13
CA GLU A 120 3.74 -7.88 14.84
C GLU A 120 2.89 -9.01 14.23
N GLU A 121 2.09 -9.70 15.04
CA GLU A 121 1.29 -10.85 14.57
C GLU A 121 -0.21 -10.63 14.74
N ASP A 122 -0.66 -9.38 14.90
CA ASP A 122 -2.08 -9.07 14.87
C ASP A 122 -2.67 -9.27 13.46
N LEU A 123 -4.00 -9.41 13.40
CA LEU A 123 -4.72 -9.82 12.18
C LEU A 123 -4.57 -8.82 11.02
N ASP A 124 -4.58 -7.52 11.34
CA ASP A 124 -4.45 -6.46 10.35
C ASP A 124 -3.02 -6.41 9.78
N ARG A 125 -2.02 -6.66 10.64
CA ARG A 125 -0.63 -6.78 10.22
C ARG A 125 -0.39 -8.03 9.38
N LEU A 126 -0.97 -9.18 9.74
CA LEU A 126 -0.84 -10.40 8.96
C LEU A 126 -1.34 -10.22 7.51
N SER A 127 -2.51 -9.62 7.33
CA SER A 127 -3.05 -9.36 5.99
C SER A 127 -2.21 -8.33 5.20
N THR A 128 -1.64 -7.34 5.89
CA THR A 128 -0.72 -6.36 5.29
C THR A 128 0.58 -7.02 4.83
N TYR A 129 1.22 -7.84 5.67
CA TYR A 129 2.44 -8.56 5.30
C TYR A 129 2.21 -9.54 4.16
N PHE A 130 1.05 -10.20 4.14
CA PHE A 130 0.73 -11.10 3.04
C PHE A 130 0.52 -10.33 1.72
N ARG A 131 -0.17 -9.17 1.76
CA ARG A 131 -0.30 -8.26 0.60
C ARG A 131 1.06 -7.84 0.05
N GLU A 132 1.98 -7.40 0.92
CA GLU A 132 3.34 -7.03 0.54
C GLU A 132 4.11 -8.21 -0.07
N LEU A 133 3.96 -9.42 0.48
CA LEU A 133 4.54 -10.62 -0.10
C LEU A 133 4.03 -10.86 -1.54
N GLN A 134 2.73 -10.63 -1.80
CA GLN A 134 2.20 -10.74 -3.16
C GLN A 134 2.72 -9.63 -4.10
N GLU A 135 3.04 -8.45 -3.59
CA GLU A 135 3.71 -7.41 -4.38
C GLU A 135 5.12 -7.86 -4.79
N TYR A 136 5.90 -8.49 -3.90
CA TYR A 136 7.20 -9.06 -4.26
C TYR A 136 7.09 -10.20 -5.29
N VAL A 137 6.09 -11.07 -5.15
CA VAL A 137 5.78 -12.09 -6.16
C VAL A 137 5.42 -11.46 -7.51
N SER A 138 4.74 -10.31 -7.50
CA SER A 138 4.41 -9.55 -8.71
C SER A 138 5.63 -8.91 -9.36
N ILE A 139 6.61 -8.47 -8.56
CA ILE A 139 7.91 -7.99 -9.06
C ILE A 139 8.66 -9.13 -9.75
N ASP A 140 8.73 -10.30 -9.12
CA ASP A 140 9.36 -11.51 -9.68
C ASP A 140 8.71 -11.95 -11.00
N ASP A 141 7.38 -11.82 -11.14
CA ASP A 141 6.67 -12.09 -12.39
C ASP A 141 6.97 -11.06 -13.51
N ALA A 142 7.22 -9.81 -13.14
CA ALA A 142 7.32 -8.70 -14.09
C ALA A 142 8.73 -8.54 -14.71
N ILE A 143 9.77 -9.10 -14.08
CA ILE A 143 11.18 -8.99 -14.47
C ILE A 143 11.59 -10.19 -15.33
#